data_AF-A0A485BPC8-F1
#
_entry.id   AF-A0A485BPC8-F1
#
_cell.length_a   1.000
_cell.length_b   1.000
_cell.length_c   1.000
_cell.angle_alpha   90.00
_cell.angle_beta   90.00
_cell.angle_gamma   90.00
#
_symmetry.space_group_name_H-M   'P 1'
#
loop_
_entity.id
_entity.type
_entity.pdbx_description
1 polymer ?
#
loop_
_entity_poly.entity_id
_entity_poly.type
_entity_poly.pdbx_seq_one_letter_code
_entity_poly.pdbx_strand_id
1 'polypeptide(L)'
;MLKAVADHREEFEFTDHCSGPNMETTPQQIIQRIERYSQVLLSTAFARPELQAEIKWHCKYARQNGIHVSPTFMVNGLVQPDLGSSDDIQRMGRADYGLSPPRPGCATLTGANKPPHG
;
A
#
# COMPACT_ATOMS: atom_id res chain seq x y z
N MET A 1 -5.37 11.15 10.73
CA MET A 1 -6.34 10.26 10.03
C MET A 1 -5.77 8.86 9.79
N LEU A 2 -4.77 8.65 8.92
CA LEU A 2 -4.30 7.29 8.56
C LEU A 2 -3.84 6.44 9.77
N LYS A 3 -3.11 7.04 10.71
CA LYS A 3 -2.71 6.36 11.96
C LYS A 3 -3.90 5.84 12.75
N ALA A 4 -5.01 6.60 12.80
CA ALA A 4 -6.21 6.21 13.53
C ALA A 4 -6.88 4.96 12.94
N VAL A 5 -6.82 4.79 11.62
CA VAL A 5 -7.29 3.54 10.97
C VAL A 5 -6.32 2.40 11.26
N ALA A 6 -5.00 2.65 11.22
CA ALA A 6 -3.99 1.63 11.48
C ALA A 6 -4.02 1.11 12.93
N ASP A 7 -4.14 2.01 13.91
CA ASP A 7 -4.20 1.67 15.34
C ASP A 7 -5.45 0.84 15.70
N HIS A 8 -6.54 0.99 14.92
CA HIS A 8 -7.83 0.33 15.13
C HIS A 8 -8.21 -0.60 13.96
N ARG A 9 -7.21 -1.16 13.26
CA ARG A 9 -7.39 -1.86 11.97
C ARG A 9 -8.48 -2.93 11.98
N GLU A 10 -8.57 -3.71 13.05
CA GLU A 10 -9.54 -4.80 13.18
C GLU A 10 -10.99 -4.29 13.11
N GLU A 11 -11.25 -3.06 13.56
CA GLU A 11 -12.57 -2.44 13.47
C GLU A 11 -12.90 -1.94 12.06
N PHE A 12 -11.92 -1.84 11.17
CA PHE A 12 -12.11 -1.38 9.78
C PHE A 12 -12.01 -2.52 8.75
N GLU A 13 -11.71 -3.75 9.19
CA GLU A 13 -11.65 -4.93 8.34
C GLU A 13 -12.83 -5.88 8.58
N PHE A 14 -13.03 -6.79 7.62
CA PHE A 14 -13.94 -7.92 7.78
C PHE A 14 -13.12 -9.12 8.24
N THR A 15 -13.68 -9.93 9.14
CA THR A 15 -13.08 -11.20 9.54
C THR A 15 -12.98 -12.12 8.34
N ASP A 16 -11.78 -12.62 8.06
CA ASP A 16 -11.42 -13.41 6.86
C ASP A 16 -11.94 -12.79 5.55
N HIS A 17 -12.02 -11.46 5.51
CA HIS A 17 -12.53 -10.69 4.38
C HIS A 17 -13.97 -11.02 3.94
N CYS A 18 -14.75 -11.71 4.79
CA CYS A 18 -16.08 -12.19 4.38
C CYS A 18 -17.17 -12.10 5.46
N SER A 19 -16.83 -11.78 6.72
CA SER A 19 -17.81 -11.79 7.81
C SER A 19 -17.50 -10.77 8.90
N GLY A 20 -18.32 -10.75 9.95
CA GLY A 20 -18.11 -9.95 11.16
C GLY A 20 -18.97 -8.69 11.24
N PRO A 21 -18.74 -7.84 12.25
CA PRO A 21 -19.59 -6.69 12.57
C PRO A 21 -19.72 -5.66 11.44
N ASN A 22 -18.73 -5.59 10.55
CA ASN A 22 -18.74 -4.66 9.43
C ASN A 22 -19.74 -5.04 8.32
N MET A 23 -20.35 -6.23 8.35
CA MET A 23 -21.44 -6.62 7.44
C MET A 23 -22.68 -5.71 7.58
N GLU A 24 -22.91 -5.19 8.78
CA GLU A 24 -24.05 -4.31 9.09
C GLU A 24 -23.63 -2.84 9.20
N THR A 25 -22.40 -2.49 8.77
CA THR A 25 -21.86 -1.14 8.90
C THR A 25 -22.00 -0.37 7.59
N THR A 26 -22.71 0.75 7.66
CA THR A 26 -22.90 1.67 6.53
C THR A 26 -21.65 2.54 6.28
N PRO A 27 -21.47 3.09 5.06
CA PRO A 27 -20.39 4.04 4.78
C PRO A 27 -20.37 5.25 5.72
N GLN A 28 -21.54 5.77 6.09
CA GLN A 28 -21.66 6.90 7.02
C GLN A 28 -21.13 6.56 8.42
N GLN A 29 -21.40 5.34 8.91
CA GLN A 29 -20.88 4.86 10.19
C GLN A 29 -19.36 4.69 10.16
N ILE A 30 -18.79 4.24 9.04
CA ILE A 30 -17.33 4.20 8.86
C ILE A 30 -16.72 5.60 8.93
N ILE A 31 -17.30 6.58 8.22
CA ILE A 31 -16.84 7.97 8.27
C ILE A 31 -16.85 8.49 9.71
N GLN A 32 -17.97 8.33 10.42
CA GLN A 32 -18.09 8.76 11.83
C GLN A 32 -17.08 8.06 12.75
N ARG A 33 -16.78 6.77 12.52
CA ARG A 33 -15.76 6.03 13.28
C ARG A 33 -14.37 6.62 13.04
N ILE A 34 -14.01 6.94 11.80
CA ILE A 34 -12.73 7.57 11.48
C ILE A 34 -12.64 8.98 12.08
N GLU A 35 -13.71 9.78 11.98
CA GLU A 35 -13.76 11.12 12.58
C GLU A 35 -13.55 11.05 14.10
N ARG A 36 -14.18 10.08 14.78
CA ARG A 36 -14.01 9.84 16.22
C ARG A 36 -12.58 9.49 16.60
N TYR A 37 -11.92 8.58 15.90
CA TYR A 37 -10.54 8.19 16.26
C TYR A 37 -9.51 9.24 15.82
N SER A 38 -9.74 9.93 14.72
CA SER A 38 -8.76 10.87 14.16
C SER A 38 -8.95 12.33 14.61
N GLN A 39 -10.11 12.68 15.18
CA GLN A 39 -10.50 14.05 15.54
C GLN A 39 -10.47 15.01 14.34
N VAL A 40 -10.64 14.48 13.12
CA VAL A 40 -10.70 15.26 11.87
C VAL A 40 -12.09 15.09 11.29
N LEU A 41 -12.74 16.21 10.92
CA LEU A 41 -14.03 16.19 10.22
C LEU A 41 -13.81 15.84 8.73
N LEU A 42 -14.48 14.78 8.27
CA LEU A 42 -14.30 14.19 6.95
C LEU A 42 -15.57 14.19 6.12
N SER A 43 -16.75 14.19 6.73
CA SER A 43 -18.04 14.12 6.03
C SER A 43 -18.18 15.15 4.89
N THR A 44 -17.88 16.42 5.14
CA THR A 44 -17.93 17.47 4.11
C THR A 44 -16.88 17.26 3.01
N ALA A 45 -15.68 16.80 3.37
CA ALA A 45 -14.62 16.53 2.40
C ALA A 45 -14.95 15.31 1.52
N PHE A 46 -15.56 14.27 2.11
CA PHE A 46 -15.99 13.05 1.42
C PHE A 46 -17.12 13.31 0.42
N ALA A 47 -17.97 14.30 0.68
CA ALA A 47 -19.09 14.67 -0.20
C ALA A 47 -18.66 15.43 -1.47
N ARG A 48 -17.38 15.79 -1.62
CA ARG A 48 -16.87 16.54 -2.77
C ARG A 48 -16.80 15.66 -4.02
N PRO A 49 -17.50 15.99 -5.12
CA PRO A 49 -17.50 15.18 -6.34
C PRO A 49 -16.10 14.97 -6.95
N GLU A 50 -15.19 15.93 -6.77
CA GLU A 50 -13.83 15.86 -7.30
C GLU A 50 -13.00 14.74 -6.68
N LEU A 51 -13.35 14.28 -5.47
CA LEU A 51 -12.66 13.18 -4.78
C LEU A 51 -12.64 11.90 -5.62
N GLN A 52 -13.66 11.70 -6.47
CA GLN A 52 -13.71 10.57 -7.39
C GLN A 52 -12.52 10.57 -8.36
N ALA A 53 -12.07 11.74 -8.82
CA ALA A 53 -10.95 11.84 -9.75
C ALA A 53 -9.64 11.41 -9.08
N GLU A 54 -9.41 11.82 -7.83
CA GLU A 54 -8.24 11.45 -7.04
C GLU A 54 -8.18 9.93 -6.78
N ILE A 55 -9.31 9.33 -6.38
CA ILE A 55 -9.39 7.86 -6.18
C ILE A 55 -9.07 7.12 -7.49
N LYS A 56 -9.66 7.57 -8.62
CA LYS A 56 -9.38 6.98 -9.94
C LYS A 56 -7.92 7.13 -10.32
N TRP A 57 -7.29 8.26 -10.01
CA TRP A 57 -5.88 8.50 -10.30
C TRP A 57 -4.97 7.54 -9.52
N HIS A 58 -5.18 7.35 -8.21
CA HIS A 58 -4.43 6.38 -7.43
C HIS A 58 -4.56 4.95 -7.97
N CYS A 59 -5.78 4.52 -8.30
CA CYS A 59 -6.00 3.19 -8.88
C CYS A 59 -5.31 3.04 -10.25
N LYS A 60 -5.36 4.08 -11.10
CA LYS A 60 -4.69 4.07 -12.41
C LYS A 60 -3.18 3.99 -12.23
N TYR A 61 -2.61 4.83 -11.38
CA TYR A 61 -1.17 4.89 -11.14
C TYR A 61 -0.64 3.55 -10.60
N ALA A 62 -1.32 2.94 -9.64
CA ALA A 62 -0.95 1.62 -9.10
C ALA A 62 -0.94 0.53 -10.20
N ARG A 63 -2.00 0.48 -11.02
CA ARG A 63 -2.11 -0.50 -12.13
C ARG A 63 -1.05 -0.30 -13.21
N GLN A 64 -0.77 0.95 -13.58
CA GLN A 64 0.25 1.26 -14.59
C GLN A 64 1.66 0.84 -14.13
N ASN A 65 1.91 0.83 -12.82
CA ASN A 65 3.17 0.40 -12.22
C ASN A 65 3.16 -1.08 -11.76
N GLY A 66 2.12 -1.85 -12.08
CA GLY A 66 2.04 -3.27 -11.74
C GLY A 66 1.92 -3.58 -10.24
N ILE A 67 1.47 -2.63 -9.41
CA ILE A 67 1.32 -2.83 -7.97
C ILE A 67 0.15 -3.78 -7.71
N HIS A 68 0.46 -4.95 -7.12
CA HIS A 68 -0.53 -5.99 -6.79
C HIS A 68 -0.57 -6.32 -5.29
N VAL A 69 0.57 -6.28 -4.60
CA VAL A 69 0.69 -6.60 -3.18
C VAL A 69 0.97 -5.34 -2.35
N SER A 70 0.47 -5.30 -1.12
CA SER A 70 0.71 -4.19 -0.19
C SER A 70 1.51 -4.66 1.03
N PRO A 71 2.47 -3.85 1.53
CA PRO A 71 3.02 -2.66 0.88
C PRO A 71 3.99 -3.02 -0.28
N THR A 72 4.02 -2.18 -1.32
CA THR A 72 5.04 -2.17 -2.38
C THR A 72 5.78 -0.84 -2.32
N PHE A 73 7.12 -0.88 -2.37
CA PHE A 73 7.96 0.31 -2.30
C PHE A 73 8.43 0.73 -3.69
N MET A 74 8.51 2.04 -3.92
CA MET A 74 8.98 2.63 -5.15
C MET A 74 9.97 3.74 -4.80
N VAL A 75 11.12 3.73 -5.48
CA VAL A 75 12.20 4.71 -5.31
C VAL A 75 12.51 5.28 -6.69
N ASN A 76 12.49 6.61 -6.83
CA ASN A 76 12.73 7.31 -8.09
C ASN A 76 11.87 6.79 -9.26
N GLY A 77 10.61 6.44 -8.98
CA GLY A 77 9.67 5.91 -9.99
C GLY A 77 9.83 4.44 -10.34
N LEU A 78 10.77 3.71 -9.71
CA LEU A 78 11.01 2.29 -9.96
C LEU A 78 10.62 1.44 -8.75
N VAL A 79 9.85 0.36 -9.01
CA VAL A 79 9.46 -0.61 -7.98
C VAL A 79 10.70 -1.32 -7.43
N GLN A 80 10.76 -1.45 -6.10
CA GLN A 80 11.85 -2.10 -5.38
C GLN A 80 11.37 -3.46 -4.84
N PRO A 81 11.50 -4.56 -5.60
CA PRO A 81 11.00 -5.87 -5.19
C PRO A 81 11.73 -6.45 -3.98
N ASP A 82 12.91 -5.92 -3.66
CA ASP A 82 13.74 -6.35 -2.54
C ASP A 82 13.46 -5.62 -1.22
N LEU A 83 12.58 -4.61 -1.24
CA LEU A 83 12.14 -3.94 -0.03
C LEU A 83 10.87 -4.57 0.54
N GLY A 84 10.77 -4.64 1.86
CA GLY A 84 9.60 -5.13 2.57
C GLY A 84 9.28 -4.31 3.82
N SER A 85 8.05 -4.42 4.33
CA SER A 85 7.62 -3.69 5.54
C SER A 85 8.41 -4.02 6.80
N SER A 86 9.04 -5.19 6.84
CA SER A 86 9.86 -5.63 7.97
C SER A 86 11.32 -5.19 7.87
N ASP A 87 11.72 -4.55 6.76
CA ASP A 87 13.08 -4.02 6.61
C ASP A 87 13.31 -2.87 7.59
N ASP A 88 14.54 -2.76 8.10
CA ASP A 88 14.92 -1.65 8.94
C ASP A 88 14.97 -0.33 8.14
N ILE A 89 14.70 0.79 8.82
CA ILE A 89 14.63 2.11 8.18
C ILE A 89 15.96 2.49 7.50
N GLN A 90 17.11 2.05 8.02
CA GLN A 90 18.40 2.34 7.38
C GLN A 90 18.53 1.61 6.05
N ARG A 91 18.09 0.35 5.97
CA ARG A 91 18.01 -0.39 4.70
C ARG A 91 17.08 0.27 3.70
N MET A 92 15.90 0.72 4.13
CA MET A 92 14.99 1.46 3.24
C MET A 92 15.65 2.73 2.68
N GLY A 93 16.30 3.54 3.54
CA GLY A 93 16.98 4.76 3.10
C GLY A 93 18.18 4.53 2.17
N ARG A 94 18.82 3.35 2.20
CA ARG A 94 19.91 3.01 1.25
C ARG A 94 19.42 2.75 -0.18
N ALA A 95 18.14 2.42 -0.36
CA ALA A 95 17.58 2.18 -1.69
C ALA A 95 17.59 3.46 -2.55
N ASP A 96 17.41 4.63 -1.91
CA ASP A 96 17.44 5.95 -2.56
C ASP A 96 18.79 6.24 -3.24
N TYR A 97 19.88 5.66 -2.72
CA TYR A 97 21.23 5.81 -3.25
C TYR A 97 21.65 4.67 -4.21
N GLY A 98 20.77 3.71 -4.47
CA GLY A 98 21.12 2.51 -5.25
C GLY A 98 22.11 1.58 -4.54
N LEU A 99 22.23 1.68 -3.20
CA LEU A 99 23.21 0.98 -2.39
C LEU A 99 22.60 -0.18 -1.57
N SER A 100 21.35 -0.56 -1.85
CA SER A 100 20.71 -1.65 -1.13
C SER A 100 21.26 -3.00 -1.59
N PRO A 101 21.89 -3.79 -0.70
CA PRO A 101 22.33 -5.14 -1.04
C PRO A 101 21.10 -6.03 -1.33
N PRO A 102 21.22 -7.01 -2.24
CA PRO A 102 20.14 -7.96 -2.52
C PRO A 102 19.73 -8.70 -1.25
N ARG A 103 18.46 -9.09 -1.13
CA ARG A 103 18.03 -9.83 0.07
C ARG A 103 18.77 -11.17 0.13
N PRO A 104 19.27 -11.59 1.30
CA PRO A 104 19.78 -12.94 1.46
C PRO A 104 18.66 -13.95 1.14
N GLY A 105 18.88 -14.80 0.13
CA GLY A 105 17.93 -15.81 -0.33
C GLY A 105 17.01 -15.40 -1.49
N CYS A 106 17.04 -14.13 -1.94
CA CYS A 106 16.40 -13.76 -3.20
C CYS A 106 17.39 -14.01 -4.33
N ALA A 107 17.21 -15.11 -5.07
CA ALA A 107 17.98 -15.35 -6.27
C ALA A 107 17.72 -14.21 -7.26
N THR A 108 18.74 -13.40 -7.51
CA THR A 108 18.72 -12.49 -8.66
C THR A 108 18.48 -13.35 -9.90
N LEU A 109 17.35 -13.14 -10.57
CA LEU A 109 17.19 -13.52 -11.98
C LEU A 109 18.14 -12.64 -12.80
N THR A 110 19.45 -12.83 -12.65
CA THR A 110 20.42 -12.38 -13.64
C THR A 110 20.19 -13.22 -14.88
N GLY A 111 19.83 -12.56 -15.99
CA GLY A 111 19.57 -13.19 -17.27
C GLY A 111 20.61 -14.26 -17.59
N ALA A 112 20.15 -15.49 -17.71
CA ALA A 112 20.93 -16.58 -18.26
C ALA A 112 21.23 -16.25 -19.73
N ASN A 113 22.47 -15.87 -20.02
CA ASN A 113 23.02 -15.96 -21.36
C ASN A 113 22.88 -17.41 -21.82
N LYS A 114 21.97 -17.66 -22.76
CA LYS A 114 21.86 -18.93 -23.48
C LYS A 114 23.15 -19.09 -24.32
N PRO A 115 23.90 -20.20 -24.22
CA PRO A 115 25.07 -20.40 -25.06
C PRO A 115 24.64 -20.60 -26.52
N PRO A 116 25.44 -20.16 -27.50
CA PRO A 116 25.12 -20.37 -28.91
C PRO A 116 25.16 -21.86 -29.23
N HIS A 117 24.14 -22.33 -29.93
CA HIS A 117 24.09 -23.68 -30.49
C HIS A 117 25.25 -23.84 -31.48
N GLY A 118 26.14 -24.79 -31.20
CA GLY A 118 27.05 -25.37 -32.19
C GLY A 118 26.36 -26.43 -33.01
#